data_AF-A0A5N5E101-F1
#
_entry.id   AF-A0A5N5E101-F1
#
_cell.length_a   1.000
_cell.length_b   1.000
_cell.length_c   1.000
_cell.angle_alpha   90.00
_cell.angle_beta   90.00
_cell.angle_gamma   90.00
#
_symmetry.space_group_name_H-M   'P 1'
#
loop_
_entity.id
_entity.type
_entity.pdbx_description
1 polymer ?
#
loop_
_entity_poly.entity_id
_entity_poly.type
_entity_poly.pdbx_seq_one_letter_code
_entity_poly.pdbx_strand_id
1 'polypeptide(L)'
;MCQTPKDATPATVAVNREAVTRYAMDDRQDFVDADRGLIAPLPGNVLGDDGHVVFDPEALAYIGDDVPAPDTVNPSLWRQSQVIRRGGLYQVTDRLYQVRNNDIANLTVVEGDEGLIIIDCMAGVESARQGMKMIREHVSDKPVAAIIYTHTHIDHYGGVKGIIDVEDVASGKVPIIAPGTIASFDKFAIGENVVAGNAMARR
;
A
#
# COMPACT_ATOMS: atom_id res chain seq x y z
N MET A 1 -8.59 34.69 -13.36
CA MET A 1 -8.32 34.86 -11.92
C MET A 1 -7.90 33.51 -11.38
N CYS A 2 -6.72 33.37 -10.79
CA CYS A 2 -6.30 32.12 -10.17
C CYS A 2 -7.06 31.99 -8.84
N GLN A 3 -7.92 30.98 -8.71
CA GLN A 3 -8.59 30.71 -7.42
C GLN A 3 -7.64 29.93 -6.52
N THR A 4 -7.40 30.43 -5.31
CA THR A 4 -6.68 29.72 -4.25
C THR A 4 -7.67 29.03 -3.29
N PRO A 5 -7.24 27.97 -2.56
CA PRO A 5 -8.02 27.42 -1.46
C PRO A 5 -8.44 28.51 -0.46
N LYS A 6 -9.59 28.32 0.17
CA LYS A 6 -10.15 29.22 1.19
C LYS A 6 -10.08 28.53 2.56
N ASP A 7 -10.08 29.33 3.61
CA ASP A 7 -10.17 28.81 4.98
C ASP A 7 -11.50 28.10 5.22
N ALA A 8 -11.54 27.22 6.22
CA ALA A 8 -12.76 26.57 6.66
C ALA A 8 -13.78 27.61 7.13
N THR A 9 -15.01 27.52 6.62
CA THR A 9 -16.09 28.40 7.07
C THR A 9 -16.45 28.10 8.53
N PRO A 10 -17.08 29.03 9.27
CA PRO A 10 -17.58 28.75 10.63
C PRO A 10 -18.49 27.51 10.70
N ALA A 11 -19.28 27.27 9.65
CA ALA A 11 -20.13 26.08 9.55
C ALA A 11 -19.29 24.78 9.42
N THR A 12 -18.25 24.79 8.59
CA THR A 12 -17.31 23.66 8.44
C THR A 12 -16.60 23.36 9.76
N VAL A 13 -16.09 24.39 10.44
CA VAL A 13 -15.44 24.28 11.76
C VAL A 13 -16.39 23.62 12.77
N ALA A 14 -17.64 24.07 12.83
CA ALA A 14 -18.64 23.51 13.74
C ALA A 14 -18.90 22.02 13.46
N VAL A 15 -19.09 21.63 12.20
CA VAL A 15 -19.29 20.24 11.80
C VAL A 15 -18.09 19.36 12.15
N ASN A 16 -16.86 19.83 11.92
CA ASN A 16 -15.65 19.08 12.24
C ASN A 16 -15.47 18.90 13.75
N ARG A 17 -15.73 19.94 14.56
CA ARG A 17 -15.67 19.84 16.03
C ARG A 17 -16.70 18.86 16.58
N GLU A 18 -17.92 18.88 16.04
CA GLU A 18 -18.97 17.95 16.42
C GLU A 18 -18.63 16.50 16.02
N ALA A 19 -17.94 16.29 14.89
CA ALA A 19 -17.57 14.95 14.44
C ALA A 19 -16.71 14.18 15.47
N VAL A 20 -15.89 14.89 16.26
CA VAL A 20 -15.07 14.28 17.34
C VAL A 20 -15.93 13.53 18.36
N THR A 21 -17.14 14.01 18.65
CA THR A 21 -18.02 13.39 19.66
C THR A 21 -18.77 12.17 19.14
N ARG A 22 -18.71 11.91 17.82
CA ARG A 22 -19.39 10.78 17.17
C ARG A 22 -18.56 9.50 17.14
N TYR A 23 -17.27 9.58 17.45
CA TYR A 23 -16.32 8.47 17.33
C TYR A 23 -15.51 8.31 18.61
N ALA A 24 -14.98 7.10 18.84
CA ALA A 24 -14.06 6.82 19.95
C ALA A 24 -12.66 7.36 19.65
N MET A 25 -12.52 8.69 19.61
CA MET A 25 -11.26 9.35 19.22
C MET A 25 -10.11 9.09 20.20
N ASP A 26 -10.44 8.79 21.47
CA ASP A 26 -9.46 8.46 22.52
C ASP A 26 -8.98 7.00 22.46
N ASP A 27 -9.67 6.14 21.71
CA ASP A 27 -9.19 4.77 21.46
C ASP A 27 -8.02 4.84 20.47
N ARG A 28 -6.85 4.42 20.95
CA ARG A 28 -5.59 4.42 20.18
C ARG A 28 -5.08 3.03 19.84
N GLN A 29 -5.92 1.99 19.94
CA GLN A 29 -5.49 0.62 19.63
C GLN A 29 -4.93 0.50 18.20
N ASP A 30 -5.55 1.15 17.20
CA ASP A 30 -5.05 1.13 15.81
C ASP A 30 -3.62 1.66 15.67
N PHE A 31 -3.21 2.63 16.50
CA PHE A 31 -1.84 3.16 16.48
C PHE A 31 -0.85 2.11 16.99
N VAL A 32 -1.21 1.43 18.09
CA VAL A 32 -0.42 0.34 18.66
C VAL A 32 -0.30 -0.82 17.67
N ASP A 33 -1.40 -1.22 17.05
CA ASP A 33 -1.43 -2.32 16.10
C ASP A 33 -0.69 -1.99 14.81
N ALA A 34 -0.77 -0.74 14.34
CA ALA A 34 0.00 -0.31 13.20
C ALA A 34 1.51 -0.28 13.51
N ASP A 35 1.95 0.10 14.71
CA ASP A 35 3.38 0.11 15.07
C ASP A 35 3.93 -1.29 15.43
N ARG A 36 3.04 -2.25 15.72
CA ARG A 36 3.41 -3.60 16.16
C ARG A 36 4.22 -4.34 15.11
N GLY A 37 5.36 -4.89 15.55
CA GLY A 37 6.19 -5.78 14.74
C GLY A 37 7.08 -5.05 13.73
N LEU A 38 7.25 -3.73 13.82
CA LEU A 38 8.18 -2.99 12.96
C LEU A 38 9.60 -3.59 13.03
N ILE A 39 10.13 -4.00 11.88
CA ILE A 39 11.50 -4.50 11.70
C ILE A 39 12.40 -3.38 11.19
N ALA A 40 11.96 -2.67 10.14
CA ALA A 40 12.74 -1.62 9.51
C ALA A 40 11.82 -0.52 8.93
N PRO A 41 12.19 0.77 9.05
CA PRO A 41 11.46 1.86 8.39
C PRO A 41 11.65 1.79 6.86
N LEU A 42 10.83 2.52 6.10
CA LEU A 42 11.05 2.67 4.65
C LEU A 42 12.41 3.32 4.38
N PRO A 43 13.13 2.90 3.32
CA PRO A 43 14.45 3.44 3.00
C PRO A 43 14.42 4.84 2.35
N GLY A 44 13.24 5.46 2.23
CA GLY A 44 13.00 6.73 1.56
C GLY A 44 12.12 6.58 0.33
N ASN A 45 12.27 7.51 -0.63
CA ASN A 45 11.46 7.57 -1.84
C ASN A 45 11.52 6.28 -2.66
N VAL A 46 10.39 5.93 -3.26
CA VAL A 46 10.34 4.98 -4.37
C VAL A 46 10.75 5.74 -5.63
N LEU A 47 11.78 5.24 -6.32
CA LEU A 47 12.36 5.88 -7.49
C LEU A 47 12.14 5.03 -8.73
N GLY A 48 11.84 5.70 -9.85
CA GLY A 48 11.90 5.15 -11.19
C GLY A 48 13.34 4.86 -11.62
N ASP A 49 13.49 4.06 -12.67
CA ASP A 49 14.82 3.68 -13.19
C ASP A 49 15.62 4.89 -13.72
N ASP A 50 14.95 5.99 -14.09
CA ASP A 50 15.54 7.28 -14.49
C ASP A 50 15.78 8.24 -13.30
N GLY A 51 15.47 7.79 -12.07
CA GLY A 51 15.65 8.55 -10.83
C GLY A 51 14.51 9.49 -10.46
N HIS A 52 13.41 9.57 -11.22
CA HIS A 52 12.25 10.36 -10.80
C HIS A 52 11.57 9.73 -9.56
N VAL A 53 10.95 10.58 -8.74
CA VAL A 53 10.21 10.12 -7.56
C VAL A 53 8.86 9.58 -8.00
N VAL A 54 8.66 8.27 -7.85
CA VAL A 54 7.37 7.59 -8.06
C VAL A 54 6.47 7.79 -6.85
N PHE A 55 7.03 7.66 -5.66
CA PHE A 55 6.33 7.89 -4.40
C PHE A 55 7.26 8.45 -3.33
N ASP A 56 6.80 9.48 -2.63
CA ASP A 56 7.48 10.12 -1.51
C ASP A 56 6.67 9.91 -0.22
N PRO A 57 7.10 9.02 0.68
CA PRO A 57 6.41 8.82 1.96
C PRO A 57 6.48 10.05 2.88
N GLU A 58 7.47 10.94 2.70
CA GLU A 58 7.63 12.16 3.49
C GLU A 58 6.70 13.29 3.04
N ALA A 59 6.05 13.17 1.87
CA ALA A 59 5.05 14.14 1.41
C ALA A 59 3.89 14.34 2.42
N LEU A 60 3.66 13.36 3.30
CA LEU A 60 2.66 13.40 4.37
C LEU A 60 3.25 13.65 5.77
N ALA A 61 4.52 14.05 5.88
CA ALA A 61 5.20 14.26 7.16
C ALA A 61 4.55 15.34 8.04
N TYR A 62 3.79 16.27 7.45
CA TYR A 62 3.03 17.29 8.18
C TYR A 62 1.87 16.71 9.02
N ILE A 63 1.46 15.47 8.75
CA ILE A 63 0.44 14.75 9.51
C ILE A 63 1.12 14.05 10.69
N GLY A 64 1.46 14.79 11.75
CA GLY A 64 2.10 14.22 12.94
C GLY A 64 1.10 13.64 13.95
N ASP A 65 1.51 12.66 14.76
CA ASP A 65 0.66 11.98 15.75
C ASP A 65 0.17 12.92 16.86
N ASP A 66 0.97 13.93 17.21
CA ASP A 66 0.65 14.98 18.19
C ASP A 66 0.13 16.27 17.53
N VAL A 67 -0.10 16.26 16.21
CA VAL A 67 -0.61 17.41 15.46
C VAL A 67 -2.14 17.33 15.43
N PRO A 68 -2.86 18.33 15.94
CA PRO A 68 -4.32 18.34 15.88
C PRO A 68 -4.82 18.44 14.44
N ALA A 69 -5.98 17.85 14.17
CA ALA A 69 -6.63 17.96 12.87
C ALA A 69 -6.88 19.44 12.52
N PRO A 70 -6.43 19.93 11.35
CA PRO A 70 -6.78 21.27 10.89
C PRO A 70 -8.30 21.42 10.73
N ASP A 71 -8.83 22.63 10.92
CA ASP A 71 -10.26 22.91 10.73
C ASP A 71 -10.77 22.61 9.30
N THR A 72 -9.86 22.49 8.33
CA THR A 72 -10.11 22.12 6.93
C THR A 72 -10.15 20.61 6.66
N VAL A 73 -9.88 19.76 7.67
CA VAL A 73 -9.87 18.29 7.55
C VAL A 73 -10.80 17.68 8.58
N ASN A 74 -11.57 16.67 8.19
CA ASN A 74 -12.38 15.92 9.14
C ASN A 74 -11.48 15.20 10.17
N PRO A 75 -11.74 15.28 11.48
CA PRO A 75 -10.85 14.73 12.50
C PRO A 75 -10.71 13.20 12.43
N SER A 76 -11.75 12.47 12.01
CA SER A 76 -11.68 11.01 11.81
C SER A 76 -10.76 10.66 10.63
N LEU A 77 -10.88 11.41 9.52
CA LEU A 77 -9.96 11.27 8.38
C LEU A 77 -8.52 11.60 8.79
N TRP A 78 -8.30 12.66 9.57
CA TRP A 78 -6.98 13.03 10.06
C TRP A 78 -6.35 11.92 10.91
N ARG A 79 -7.13 11.33 11.85
CA ARG A 79 -6.70 10.16 12.63
C ARG A 79 -6.33 8.99 11.72
N GLN A 80 -7.16 8.68 10.72
CA GLN A 80 -6.85 7.62 9.75
C GLN A 80 -5.56 7.92 8.98
N SER A 81 -5.35 9.16 8.54
CA SER A 81 -4.12 9.59 7.86
C SER A 81 -2.88 9.44 8.74
N GLN A 82 -2.98 9.70 10.05
CA GLN A 82 -1.90 9.44 11.00
C GLN A 82 -1.59 7.93 11.12
N VAL A 83 -2.60 7.06 11.06
CA VAL A 83 -2.40 5.61 11.12
C VAL A 83 -1.79 5.08 9.82
N ILE A 84 -2.38 5.38 8.66
CA ILE A 84 -1.95 4.79 7.38
C ILE A 84 -0.58 5.29 6.89
N ARG A 85 -0.11 6.46 7.34
CA ARG A 85 1.24 6.95 7.00
C ARG A 85 2.37 6.11 7.60
N ARG A 86 2.07 5.15 8.49
CA ARG A 86 3.05 4.25 9.11
C ARG A 86 3.57 3.24 8.09
N GLY A 87 4.69 3.59 7.45
CA GLY A 87 5.38 2.74 6.49
C GLY A 87 6.54 1.95 7.06
N GLY A 88 6.92 0.88 6.37
CA GLY A 88 8.05 0.05 6.75
C GLY A 88 7.82 -1.44 6.48
N LEU A 89 8.77 -2.24 6.93
CA LEU A 89 8.68 -3.70 6.97
C LEU A 89 8.28 -4.14 8.38
N TYR A 90 7.25 -4.97 8.46
CA TYR A 90 6.65 -5.44 9.70
C TYR A 90 6.57 -6.97 9.74
N GLN A 91 6.81 -7.55 10.91
CA GLN A 91 6.44 -8.92 11.23
C GLN A 91 4.99 -8.94 11.74
N VAL A 92 4.12 -9.66 11.03
CA VAL A 92 2.72 -9.87 11.46
C VAL A 92 2.66 -11.00 12.48
N THR A 93 3.30 -12.13 12.16
CA THR A 93 3.49 -13.28 13.03
C THR A 93 4.73 -14.06 12.59
N ASP A 94 5.01 -15.21 13.21
CA ASP A 94 6.09 -16.10 12.76
C ASP A 94 5.97 -16.38 11.25
N ARG A 95 7.07 -16.13 10.53
CA ARG A 95 7.22 -16.35 9.08
C ARG A 95 6.25 -15.56 8.17
N LEU A 96 5.50 -14.59 8.69
CA LEU A 96 4.59 -13.73 7.91
C LEU A 96 4.97 -12.26 8.08
N TYR A 97 5.28 -11.61 6.97
CA TYR A 97 5.80 -10.24 6.94
C TYR A 97 5.00 -9.38 5.96
N GLN A 98 4.97 -8.07 6.21
CA GLN A 98 4.37 -7.09 5.31
C GLN A 98 5.26 -5.87 5.13
N VAL A 99 5.42 -5.44 3.88
CA VAL A 99 5.88 -4.09 3.56
C VAL A 99 4.65 -3.21 3.31
N ARG A 100 4.59 -2.07 4.00
CA ARG A 100 3.41 -1.20 4.04
C ARG A 100 3.77 0.24 3.70
N ASN A 101 2.82 0.95 3.09
CA ASN A 101 2.85 2.40 2.81
C ASN A 101 4.08 2.89 2.00
N ASN A 102 4.64 2.04 1.14
CA ASN A 102 5.43 2.48 -0.02
C ASN A 102 4.65 2.36 -1.34
N ASP A 103 3.39 1.93 -1.24
CA ASP A 103 2.36 1.90 -2.27
C ASP A 103 0.99 1.93 -1.54
N ILE A 104 -0.13 1.97 -2.27
CA ILE A 104 -1.48 1.97 -1.69
C ILE A 104 -1.82 0.61 -1.03
N ALA A 105 -1.33 -0.49 -1.60
CA ALA A 105 -1.50 -1.83 -1.06
C ALA A 105 -0.23 -2.34 -0.36
N ASN A 106 -0.39 -3.33 0.50
CA ASN A 106 0.73 -3.99 1.16
C ASN A 106 1.29 -5.11 0.29
N LEU A 107 2.61 -5.32 0.34
CA LEU A 107 3.25 -6.56 -0.11
C LEU A 107 3.34 -7.51 1.07
N THR A 108 2.71 -8.67 0.97
CA THR A 108 2.77 -9.69 2.03
C THR A 108 3.68 -10.83 1.61
N VAL A 109 4.55 -11.27 2.51
CA VAL A 109 5.50 -12.37 2.25
C VAL A 109 5.39 -13.41 3.35
N VAL A 110 5.15 -14.66 2.94
CA VAL A 110 5.28 -15.84 3.79
C VAL A 110 6.63 -16.49 3.52
N GLU A 111 7.45 -16.65 4.55
CA GLU A 111 8.69 -17.37 4.45
C GLU A 111 8.44 -18.88 4.56
N GLY A 112 8.47 -19.60 3.44
CA GLY A 112 8.45 -21.06 3.39
C GLY A 112 9.81 -21.69 3.70
N ASP A 113 9.85 -23.02 3.77
CA ASP A 113 11.08 -23.75 4.11
C ASP A 113 12.13 -23.59 2.99
N GLU A 114 11.67 -23.66 1.74
CA GLU A 114 12.51 -23.63 0.54
C GLU A 114 12.39 -22.33 -0.28
N GLY A 115 11.42 -21.47 0.03
CA GLY A 115 11.12 -20.31 -0.80
C GLY A 115 10.14 -19.33 -0.18
N LEU A 116 9.95 -18.19 -0.83
CA LEU A 116 9.03 -17.13 -0.43
C LEU A 116 7.71 -17.25 -1.19
N ILE A 117 6.58 -17.18 -0.48
CA ILE A 117 5.26 -17.03 -1.09
C ILE A 117 4.88 -15.56 -0.97
N ILE A 118 4.62 -14.95 -2.11
CA ILE A 118 4.24 -13.54 -2.20
C ILE A 118 2.73 -13.45 -2.33
N ILE A 119 2.08 -12.62 -1.52
CA ILE A 119 0.65 -12.34 -1.59
C ILE A 119 0.51 -10.84 -1.88
N ASP A 120 -0.01 -10.57 -3.07
CA ASP A 120 -0.15 -9.26 -3.70
C ASP A 120 1.17 -8.52 -3.96
N CYS A 121 1.24 -7.83 -5.09
CA CYS A 121 2.48 -7.32 -5.66
C CYS A 121 2.54 -5.79 -5.74
N MET A 122 1.71 -5.06 -4.98
CA MET A 122 1.56 -3.60 -5.09
C MET A 122 1.10 -3.13 -6.49
N ALA A 123 0.91 -1.82 -6.66
CA ALA A 123 0.56 -1.23 -7.96
C ALA A 123 1.80 -1.00 -8.82
N GLY A 124 2.85 -0.44 -8.21
CA GLY A 124 4.10 -0.06 -8.88
C GLY A 124 5.15 -1.16 -8.88
N VAL A 125 5.82 -1.34 -10.02
CA VAL A 125 6.98 -2.25 -10.16
C VAL A 125 8.12 -1.80 -9.24
N GLU A 126 8.34 -0.50 -9.15
CA GLU A 126 9.35 0.14 -8.33
C GLU A 126 9.06 -0.06 -6.83
N SER A 127 7.80 0.09 -6.42
CA SER A 127 7.35 -0.14 -5.05
C SER A 127 7.56 -1.60 -4.63
N ALA A 128 7.14 -2.53 -5.49
CA ALA A 128 7.29 -3.97 -5.27
C ALA A 128 8.76 -4.37 -5.16
N ARG A 129 9.62 -3.81 -6.02
CA ARG A 129 11.07 -4.01 -5.99
C ARG A 129 11.70 -3.48 -4.70
N GLN A 130 11.32 -2.29 -4.26
CA GLN A 130 11.78 -1.72 -2.98
C GLN A 130 11.33 -2.62 -1.81
N GLY A 131 10.07 -3.07 -1.80
CA GLY A 131 9.55 -3.94 -0.76
C GLY A 131 10.26 -5.30 -0.72
N MET A 132 10.48 -5.94 -1.87
CA MET A 132 11.24 -7.19 -1.95
C MET A 132 12.70 -7.01 -1.53
N LYS A 133 13.32 -5.87 -1.83
CA LYS A 133 14.67 -5.54 -1.34
C LYS A 133 14.70 -5.49 0.19
N MET A 134 13.71 -4.85 0.83
CA MET A 134 13.60 -4.84 2.30
C MET A 134 13.46 -6.26 2.87
N ILE A 135 12.64 -7.12 2.24
CA ILE A 135 12.48 -8.52 2.65
C ILE A 135 13.81 -9.28 2.56
N ARG A 136 14.54 -9.12 1.45
CA ARG A 136 15.84 -9.78 1.26
C ARG A 136 16.91 -9.30 2.24
N GLU A 137 16.91 -8.01 2.55
CA GLU A 137 17.88 -7.40 3.48
C GLU A 137 17.64 -7.77 4.95
N HIS A 138 16.39 -7.94 5.36
CA HIS A 138 16.04 -8.07 6.78
C HIS A 138 15.45 -9.42 7.18
N VAL A 139 14.93 -10.20 6.23
CA VAL A 139 14.18 -11.44 6.52
C VAL A 139 14.82 -12.64 5.85
N SER A 140 14.86 -12.68 4.51
CA SER A 140 15.23 -13.88 3.79
C SER A 140 15.53 -13.60 2.32
N ASP A 141 16.63 -14.16 1.81
CA ASP A 141 17.02 -14.08 0.39
C ASP A 141 16.61 -15.33 -0.42
N LYS A 142 15.73 -16.16 0.14
CA LYS A 142 15.19 -17.35 -0.52
C LYS A 142 14.54 -17.01 -1.88
N PRO A 143 14.53 -17.96 -2.83
CA PRO A 143 13.85 -17.74 -4.11
C PRO A 143 12.34 -17.57 -3.90
N VAL A 144 11.69 -16.83 -4.80
CA VAL A 144 10.23 -16.80 -4.86
C VAL A 144 9.74 -18.16 -5.33
N ALA A 145 8.86 -18.78 -4.54
CA ALA A 145 8.29 -20.10 -4.83
C ALA A 145 6.87 -20.02 -5.40
N ALA A 146 6.10 -18.98 -5.07
CA ALA A 146 4.77 -18.76 -5.61
C ALA A 146 4.33 -17.31 -5.43
N ILE A 147 3.38 -16.89 -6.26
CA ILE A 147 2.69 -15.60 -6.13
C ILE A 147 1.20 -15.84 -6.07
N ILE A 148 0.51 -15.14 -5.17
CA ILE A 148 -0.94 -15.13 -5.03
C ILE A 148 -1.44 -13.71 -5.30
N TYR A 149 -2.36 -13.57 -6.25
CA TYR A 149 -3.19 -12.38 -6.38
C TYR A 149 -4.48 -12.62 -5.63
N THR A 150 -4.77 -11.79 -4.62
CA THR A 150 -5.99 -11.95 -3.82
C THR A 150 -7.24 -11.59 -4.61
N HIS A 151 -7.13 -10.59 -5.50
CA HIS A 151 -8.22 -10.16 -6.38
C HIS A 151 -7.73 -9.40 -7.62
N THR A 152 -8.65 -8.76 -8.34
CA THR A 152 -8.47 -8.28 -9.71
C THR A 152 -8.19 -6.78 -9.84
N HIS A 153 -7.77 -6.09 -8.78
CA HIS A 153 -7.37 -4.67 -8.86
C HIS A 153 -5.86 -4.50 -9.00
N ILE A 154 -5.46 -3.42 -9.67
CA ILE A 154 -4.08 -3.21 -10.12
C ILE A 154 -3.07 -3.11 -8.98
N ASP A 155 -3.49 -2.63 -7.81
CA ASP A 155 -2.68 -2.56 -6.60
C ASP A 155 -2.31 -3.92 -6.01
N HIS A 156 -2.85 -5.01 -6.55
CA HIS A 156 -2.57 -6.37 -6.10
C HIS A 156 -1.70 -7.18 -7.08
N TYR A 157 -1.59 -6.76 -8.35
CA TYR A 157 -0.80 -7.48 -9.35
C TYR A 157 0.15 -6.59 -10.18
N GLY A 158 -0.02 -5.26 -10.15
CA GLY A 158 0.66 -4.33 -11.05
C GLY A 158 2.18 -4.36 -10.93
N GLY A 159 2.69 -4.51 -9.71
CA GLY A 159 4.12 -4.56 -9.44
C GLY A 159 4.78 -5.92 -9.60
N VAL A 160 4.11 -6.96 -10.13
CA VAL A 160 4.65 -8.33 -10.20
C VAL A 160 6.04 -8.43 -10.86
N LYS A 161 6.31 -7.60 -11.87
CA LYS A 161 7.61 -7.55 -12.57
C LYS A 161 8.74 -6.94 -11.73
N GLY A 162 8.43 -6.37 -10.57
CA GLY A 162 9.42 -5.96 -9.58
C GLY A 162 9.89 -7.10 -8.69
N ILE A 163 9.24 -8.27 -8.78
CA ILE A 163 9.41 -9.42 -7.89
C ILE A 163 10.00 -10.63 -8.63
N ILE A 164 9.55 -10.87 -9.86
CA ILE A 164 9.90 -12.04 -10.66
C ILE A 164 10.11 -11.71 -12.15
N ASP A 165 10.84 -12.59 -12.82
CA ASP A 165 11.00 -12.61 -14.27
C ASP A 165 9.91 -13.44 -14.95
N VAL A 166 9.58 -13.07 -16.20
CA VAL A 166 8.54 -13.77 -16.98
C VAL A 166 8.96 -15.19 -17.31
N GLU A 167 10.27 -15.42 -17.47
CA GLU A 167 10.88 -16.70 -17.78
C GLU A 167 10.68 -17.73 -16.66
N ASP A 168 10.68 -17.27 -15.40
CA ASP A 168 10.43 -18.12 -14.23
C ASP A 168 8.97 -18.61 -14.21
N VAL A 169 8.04 -17.79 -14.68
CA VAL A 169 6.63 -18.20 -14.83
C VAL A 169 6.46 -19.12 -16.04
N ALA A 170 7.05 -18.74 -17.19
CA ALA A 170 6.92 -19.49 -18.44
C ALA A 170 7.53 -20.89 -18.36
N SER A 171 8.60 -21.06 -17.57
CA SER A 171 9.22 -22.36 -17.29
C SER A 171 8.45 -23.23 -16.29
N GLY A 172 7.45 -22.67 -15.61
CA GLY A 172 6.69 -23.34 -14.55
C GLY A 172 7.40 -23.36 -13.19
N LYS A 173 8.53 -22.66 -13.05
CA LYS A 173 9.29 -22.55 -11.79
C LYS A 173 8.53 -21.75 -10.74
N VAL A 174 7.84 -20.68 -11.13
CA VAL A 174 7.03 -19.85 -10.22
C VAL A 174 5.57 -19.84 -10.68
N PRO A 175 4.67 -20.60 -10.02
CA PRO A 175 3.24 -20.51 -10.26
C PRO A 175 2.66 -19.17 -9.76
N ILE A 176 1.70 -18.65 -10.52
CA ILE A 176 0.84 -17.54 -10.12
C ILE A 176 -0.56 -18.10 -9.85
N ILE A 177 -1.07 -17.86 -8.65
CA ILE A 177 -2.36 -18.33 -8.16
C ILE A 177 -3.29 -17.13 -8.05
N ALA A 178 -4.50 -17.25 -8.60
CA ALA A 178 -5.48 -16.17 -8.62
C ALA A 178 -6.92 -16.74 -8.52
N PRO A 179 -7.91 -15.94 -8.10
CA PRO A 179 -9.29 -16.41 -7.95
C PRO A 179 -9.96 -16.72 -9.29
N GLY A 180 -10.80 -17.76 -9.29
CA GLY A 180 -11.64 -18.13 -10.43
C GLY A 180 -10.87 -18.88 -11.53
N THR A 181 -11.17 -18.54 -12.78
CA THR A 181 -10.48 -19.02 -13.98
C THR A 181 -9.71 -17.87 -14.62
N ILE A 182 -8.76 -18.17 -15.51
CA ILE A 182 -8.06 -17.15 -16.31
C ILE A 182 -9.06 -16.23 -17.01
N ALA A 183 -10.10 -16.80 -17.63
CA ALA A 183 -11.13 -16.02 -18.34
C ALA A 183 -11.90 -15.06 -17.41
N SER A 184 -12.22 -15.48 -16.18
CA SER A 184 -12.90 -14.59 -15.23
C SER A 184 -11.95 -13.55 -14.65
N PHE A 185 -10.69 -13.92 -14.37
CA PHE A 185 -9.69 -12.99 -13.86
C PHE A 185 -9.42 -11.88 -14.89
N ASP A 186 -9.17 -12.24 -16.15
CA ASP A 186 -8.93 -11.30 -17.25
C ASP A 186 -10.12 -10.36 -17.47
N LYS A 187 -11.34 -10.90 -17.40
CA LYS A 187 -12.57 -10.10 -17.55
C LYS A 187 -12.64 -8.95 -16.54
N PHE A 188 -12.23 -9.18 -15.29
CA PHE A 188 -12.33 -8.15 -14.25
C PHE A 188 -11.05 -7.32 -14.14
N ALA A 189 -9.87 -7.93 -14.22
CA ALA A 189 -8.59 -7.21 -14.14
C ALA A 189 -8.37 -6.26 -15.33
N ILE A 190 -8.77 -6.69 -16.53
CA ILE A 190 -8.61 -5.90 -17.76
C ILE A 190 -9.93 -5.24 -18.15
N GLY A 191 -11.02 -6.02 -18.21
CA GLY A 191 -12.27 -5.57 -18.83
C GLY A 191 -12.92 -4.37 -18.12
N GLU A 192 -12.85 -4.29 -16.79
CA GLU A 192 -13.37 -3.16 -16.02
C GLU A 192 -12.71 -1.84 -16.42
N ASN A 193 -11.39 -1.86 -16.60
CA ASN A 193 -10.58 -0.70 -16.94
C ASN A 193 -10.61 -0.31 -18.42
N VAL A 194 -11.19 -1.14 -19.29
CA VAL A 194 -11.27 -0.86 -20.74
C VAL A 194 -12.58 -0.17 -21.11
N VAL A 195 -13.72 -0.73 -20.72
CA VAL A 195 -15.03 -0.26 -21.20
C VAL A 195 -15.33 1.18 -20.77
N ALA A 196 -14.97 1.54 -19.54
CA ALA A 196 -15.15 2.88 -19.00
C ALA A 196 -13.82 3.57 -18.62
N GLY A 197 -12.68 3.06 -19.11
CA GLY A 197 -11.34 3.43 -18.67
C GLY A 197 -11.07 4.93 -18.66
N ASN A 198 -11.37 5.62 -19.75
CA ASN A 198 -11.14 7.06 -19.84
C ASN A 198 -12.00 7.86 -18.83
N ALA A 199 -13.24 7.45 -18.60
CA ALA A 199 -14.12 8.10 -17.63
C ALA A 199 -13.69 7.79 -16.18
N MET A 200 -13.27 6.55 -15.92
CA MET A 200 -12.78 6.13 -14.61
C MET A 200 -11.48 6.83 -14.24
N ALA A 201 -10.48 6.81 -15.13
CA ALA A 201 -9.17 7.41 -14.89
C ALA A 201 -9.22 8.93 -14.72
N ARG A 202 -10.22 9.61 -15.31
CA ARG A 202 -10.34 11.08 -15.20
C ARG A 202 -10.97 11.54 -13.88
N ARG A 203 -11.79 10.71 -13.23
CA ARG A 203 -12.57 11.03 -12.02
C ARG A 203 -11.69 11.00 -10.77
#